data_AF-A0A7J7IYL9-F1
#
_entry.id   AF-A0A7J7IYL9-F1
#
_cell.length_a   1.000
_cell.length_b   1.000
_cell.length_c   1.000
_cell.angle_alpha   90.00
_cell.angle_beta   90.00
_cell.angle_gamma   90.00
#
_symmetry.space_group_name_H-M   'P 1'
#
loop_
_entity.id
_entity.type
_entity.pdbx_description
1 polymer ?
#
loop_
_entity_poly.entity_id
_entity_poly.type
_entity_poly.pdbx_seq_one_letter_code
_entity_poly.pdbx_strand_id
1 'polypeptide(L)'
;MKSSPDVENISQDALTAVTAATELFVKDLTQKVYKLMPHKDMGITYNDVAALVNNEDSYGFLDDIIPRKTMGRDILSQLKNKNDIQDDEDLKSEAVGS
;
A
#
# COMPACT_ATOMS: atom_id res chain seq x y z
N MET A 1 14.67 -22.70 -0.39
CA MET A 1 13.96 -21.86 -1.38
C MET A 1 14.29 -22.41 -2.75
N LYS A 2 13.44 -23.29 -3.30
CA LYS A 2 13.72 -24.00 -4.56
C LYS A 2 13.28 -23.22 -5.81
N SER A 3 12.51 -22.14 -5.59
CA SER A 3 12.04 -21.21 -6.62
C SER A 3 13.08 -20.16 -7.03
N SER A 4 14.17 -20.03 -6.27
CA SER A 4 15.28 -19.12 -6.59
C SER A 4 16.42 -19.93 -7.20
N PRO A 5 16.72 -19.78 -8.49
CA PRO A 5 17.73 -20.59 -9.19
C PRO A 5 19.16 -20.29 -8.74
N ASP A 6 19.42 -19.13 -8.14
CA ASP A 6 20.77 -18.65 -7.79
C ASP A 6 21.18 -18.91 -6.33
N VAL A 7 20.38 -19.68 -5.58
CA VAL A 7 20.63 -19.93 -4.15
C VAL A 7 20.97 -21.41 -3.94
N GLU A 8 22.26 -21.72 -3.99
CA GLU A 8 22.74 -23.11 -3.86
C GLU A 8 22.71 -23.63 -2.42
N ASN A 9 23.03 -22.79 -1.42
CA ASN A 9 23.07 -23.20 -0.01
C ASN A 9 22.47 -22.15 0.93
N ILE A 10 21.46 -22.55 1.70
CA ILE A 10 20.82 -21.74 2.76
C ILE A 10 21.05 -22.45 4.09
N SER A 11 21.51 -21.73 5.12
CA SER A 11 21.66 -22.31 6.44
C SER A 11 20.31 -22.63 7.09
N GLN A 12 20.27 -23.64 7.96
CA GLN A 12 19.05 -24.02 8.68
C GLN A 12 18.52 -22.88 9.57
N ASP A 13 19.42 -22.10 10.15
CA ASP A 13 19.07 -20.94 10.98
C ASP A 13 18.42 -19.84 10.15
N ALA A 14 18.95 -19.55 8.96
CA ALA A 14 18.35 -18.59 8.04
C ALA A 14 16.96 -19.05 7.59
N LEU A 15 16.78 -20.34 7.31
CA LEU A 15 15.47 -20.91 6.97
C LEU A 15 14.47 -20.71 8.11
N THR A 16 14.89 -20.98 9.34
CA THR A 16 14.04 -20.84 10.54
C THR A 16 13.66 -19.38 10.77
N ALA A 17 14.64 -18.48 10.68
CA ALA A 17 14.43 -17.04 10.86
C ALA A 17 13.48 -16.45 9.80
N VAL A 18 13.67 -16.79 8.52
CA VAL A 18 12.80 -16.34 7.43
C VAL A 18 11.39 -16.90 7.59
N THR A 19 11.24 -18.15 8.00
CA THR A 19 9.92 -18.75 8.26
C THR A 19 9.19 -17.98 9.35
N ALA A 20 9.83 -17.77 10.50
CA ALA A 20 9.25 -17.01 11.61
C ALA A 20 8.92 -15.56 11.22
N ALA A 21 9.82 -14.89 10.49
CA ALA A 21 9.60 -13.53 10.00
C ALA A 21 8.40 -13.46 9.04
N THR A 22 8.24 -14.46 8.16
CA THR A 22 7.12 -14.52 7.21
C THR A 22 5.79 -14.75 7.92
N GLU A 23 5.75 -15.60 8.94
CA GLU A 23 4.55 -15.79 9.78
C GLU A 23 4.16 -14.50 10.51
N LEU A 24 5.14 -13.80 11.09
CA LEU A 24 4.93 -12.51 11.74
C LEU A 24 4.47 -11.45 10.75
N PHE A 25 5.02 -11.43 9.54
CA PHE A 25 4.64 -10.53 8.47
C PHE A 25 3.15 -10.70 8.09
N VAL A 26 2.71 -11.94 7.85
CA VAL A 26 1.30 -12.22 7.49
C VAL A 26 0.36 -11.81 8.64
N LYS A 27 0.76 -12.08 9.89
CA LYS A 27 -0.01 -11.66 11.07
C LYS A 27 -0.11 -10.14 11.17
N ASP A 28 0.99 -9.42 11.07
CA ASP A 28 1.03 -7.95 11.15
C ASP A 28 0.21 -7.32 10.02
N LEU A 29 0.39 -7.78 8.79
CA LEU A 29 -0.39 -7.34 7.62
C LEU A 29 -1.88 -7.47 7.89
N THR A 30 -2.33 -8.65 8.32
CA THR A 30 -3.75 -8.94 8.62
C THR A 30 -4.27 -8.03 9.73
N GLN A 31 -3.50 -7.83 10.79
CA GLN A 31 -3.88 -6.97 11.92
C GLN A 31 -3.97 -5.49 11.52
N LYS A 32 -3.05 -4.98 10.71
CA LYS A 32 -3.10 -3.60 10.22
C LYS A 32 -4.30 -3.37 9.30
N VAL A 33 -4.53 -4.28 8.34
CA VAL A 33 -5.70 -4.20 7.46
C VAL A 33 -6.99 -4.18 8.28
N TYR A 34 -7.13 -5.07 9.27
CA TYR A 34 -8.31 -5.12 10.14
C TYR A 34 -8.50 -3.87 11.01
N LYS A 35 -7.41 -3.17 11.38
CA LYS A 35 -7.51 -1.91 12.14
C LYS A 35 -8.02 -0.75 11.29
N LEU A 36 -7.68 -0.73 10.00
CA LEU A 36 -8.01 0.36 9.09
C LEU A 36 -9.36 0.16 8.37
N MET A 37 -9.86 -1.07 8.31
CA MET A 37 -11.14 -1.32 7.64
C MET A 37 -12.32 -0.68 8.38
N PRO A 38 -13.29 -0.08 7.65
CA PRO A 38 -14.52 0.41 8.25
C PRO A 38 -15.52 -0.71 8.58
N HIS A 39 -15.41 -1.87 7.92
CA HIS A 39 -16.45 -2.92 7.89
C HIS A 39 -15.98 -4.22 8.57
N LYS A 40 -15.80 -4.19 9.89
CA LYS A 40 -15.24 -5.32 10.64
C LYS A 40 -16.06 -6.61 10.58
N ASP A 41 -17.35 -6.51 10.30
CA ASP A 41 -18.29 -7.64 10.28
C ASP A 41 -18.27 -8.41 8.95
N MET A 42 -17.69 -7.85 7.88
CA MET A 42 -17.70 -8.44 6.54
C MET A 42 -16.42 -9.24 6.19
N GLY A 43 -15.45 -9.30 7.10
CA GLY A 43 -14.14 -9.91 6.86
C GLY A 43 -13.22 -9.04 5.98
N ILE A 44 -11.97 -9.48 5.85
CA ILE A 44 -10.95 -8.77 5.05
C ILE A 44 -11.17 -9.03 3.56
N THR A 45 -11.27 -7.95 2.77
CA THR A 45 -11.35 -8.00 1.32
C THR A 45 -10.03 -7.64 0.65
N TYR A 46 -9.89 -7.95 -0.64
CA TYR A 46 -8.73 -7.55 -1.44
C TYR A 46 -8.51 -6.04 -1.44
N ASN A 47 -9.60 -5.25 -1.52
CA ASN A 47 -9.51 -3.79 -1.56
C ASN A 47 -8.94 -3.23 -0.26
N ASP A 48 -9.23 -3.85 0.89
CA ASP A 48 -8.67 -3.44 2.18
C ASP A 48 -7.15 -3.67 2.22
N VAL A 49 -6.68 -4.80 1.70
CA VAL A 49 -5.25 -5.11 1.60
C VAL A 49 -4.55 -4.18 0.61
N ALA A 50 -5.12 -3.98 -0.58
CA ALA A 50 -4.56 -3.10 -1.60
C ALA A 50 -4.55 -1.62 -1.16
N ALA A 51 -5.50 -1.20 -0.32
CA ALA A 51 -5.50 0.13 0.27
C ALA A 51 -4.33 0.32 1.23
N LEU A 52 -4.07 -0.64 2.13
CA LEU A 52 -2.92 -0.61 3.03
C LEU A 52 -1.60 -0.59 2.26
N VAL A 53 -1.43 -1.51 1.31
CA VAL A 53 -0.19 -1.64 0.52
C VAL A 53 0.18 -0.32 -0.17
N ASN A 54 -0.80 0.34 -0.77
CA ASN A 54 -0.56 1.59 -1.50
C ASN A 54 -0.40 2.83 -0.59
N ASN A 55 -0.76 2.75 0.69
CA ASN A 55 -0.69 3.88 1.62
C ASN A 55 0.53 3.84 2.56
N GLU A 56 1.17 2.69 2.73
CA GLU A 56 2.33 2.51 3.62
C GLU A 56 3.57 2.07 2.82
N ASP A 57 4.60 2.93 2.76
CA ASP A 57 5.85 2.69 2.01
C ASP A 57 6.53 1.35 2.35
N SER A 58 6.38 0.87 3.59
CA SER A 58 6.95 -0.41 4.03
C SER A 58 6.39 -1.63 3.28
N TYR A 59 5.26 -1.50 2.60
CA TYR A 59 4.65 -2.52 1.76
C TYR A 59 4.89 -2.29 0.26
N GLY A 60 5.66 -1.29 -0.16
CA GLY A 60 5.87 -0.98 -1.58
C GLY A 60 6.44 -2.13 -2.41
N PHE A 61 7.13 -3.09 -1.77
CA PHE A 61 7.57 -4.33 -2.42
C PHE A 61 6.41 -5.24 -2.90
N LEU A 62 5.18 -4.96 -2.48
CA LEU A 62 3.96 -5.67 -2.89
C LEU A 62 3.17 -4.94 -3.99
N ASP A 63 3.55 -3.74 -4.43
CA ASP A 63 2.75 -2.97 -5.39
C ASP A 63 2.49 -3.73 -6.70
N ASP A 64 3.50 -4.44 -7.20
CA ASP A 64 3.38 -5.26 -8.42
C ASP A 64 2.57 -6.54 -8.21
N ILE A 65 2.47 -7.01 -6.96
CA ILE A 65 1.79 -8.27 -6.59
C ILE A 65 0.33 -8.01 -6.20
N ILE A 66 0.06 -6.89 -5.51
CA ILE A 66 -1.24 -6.47 -4.99
C ILE A 66 -1.56 -5.07 -5.53
N PRO A 67 -1.82 -4.94 -6.85
CA PRO A 67 -2.12 -3.66 -7.45
C PRO A 67 -3.45 -3.11 -6.95
N ARG A 68 -3.52 -1.80 -6.73
CA ARG A 68 -4.78 -1.11 -6.44
C ARG A 68 -5.67 -1.14 -7.71
N LYS A 69 -6.82 -1.80 -7.61
CA LYS A 69 -7.82 -1.78 -8.69
C LYS A 69 -8.56 -0.45 -8.66
N THR A 70 -8.12 0.50 -9.47
CA THR A 70 -8.82 1.77 -9.68
C THR A 70 -9.11 1.92 -11.18
N MET A 71 -10.33 2.34 -11.53
CA MET A 71 -10.64 2.60 -12.94
C MET A 71 -9.87 3.85 -13.37
N GLY A 72 -9.28 3.85 -14.58
CA GLY A 72 -8.53 5.01 -15.07
C GLY A 72 -9.34 6.31 -15.08
N ARG A 73 -10.68 6.22 -15.22
CA ARG A 73 -11.60 7.36 -15.07
C ARG A 73 -11.60 7.96 -13.66
N ASP A 74 -11.48 7.14 -12.64
CA ASP A 74 -11.46 7.60 -11.25
C ASP A 74 -10.14 8.31 -10.94
N ILE A 75 -9.02 7.76 -11.46
CA ILE A 75 -7.70 8.42 -11.38
C ILE A 75 -7.73 9.77 -12.11
N LEU A 76 -8.25 9.81 -13.34
CA LEU A 76 -8.37 11.05 -14.12
C LEU A 76 -9.24 12.09 -13.39
N SER A 77 -10.29 11.66 -12.71
CA SER A 77 -11.15 12.54 -11.92
C SER A 77 -10.45 13.04 -10.66
N GLN A 78 -9.68 12.20 -9.97
CA GLN A 78 -8.86 12.61 -8.83
C GLN A 78 -7.76 13.60 -9.23
N LEU A 79 -7.12 13.41 -10.39
CA LEU A 79 -6.10 14.33 -10.91
C LEU A 79 -6.70 15.69 -11.29
N LYS A 80 -7.88 15.70 -11.94
CA LYS A 80 -8.61 16.94 -12.22
C LYS A 80 -8.94 17.71 -10.94
N ASN A 81 -9.51 17.02 -9.95
CA ASN A 81 -9.84 17.62 -8.66
C ASN A 81 -8.60 18.09 -7.87
N LYS A 82 -7.43 17.47 -8.07
CA LYS A 82 -6.19 17.87 -7.40
C LYS A 82 -5.57 19.12 -8.04
N ASN A 83 -5.72 19.28 -9.36
CA ASN A 83 -5.29 20.47 -10.08
C ASN A 83 -6.20 21.68 -9.77
N ASP A 84 -7.50 21.48 -9.58
CA ASP A 84 -8.43 22.54 -9.21
C ASP A 84 -8.15 23.14 -7.81
N ILE A 85 -7.41 22.43 -6.94
CA ILE A 85 -6.99 22.93 -5.61
C ILE A 85 -5.71 23.78 -5.72
N GLN A 86 -4.89 23.54 -6.76
CA GLN A 86 -3.60 24.22 -6.91
C GLN A 86 -3.75 25.62 -7.53
N ASP A 87 -4.79 25.84 -8.34
CA ASP A 87 -5.08 27.15 -8.93
C ASP A 87 -5.68 28.16 -7.91
N ASP A 88 -6.17 27.71 -6.75
CA ASP A 88 -6.80 28.56 -5.72
C ASP A 88 -5.81 29.07 -4.63
N GLU A 89 -4.64 28.45 -4.46
CA GLU A 89 -3.62 28.93 -3.51
C GLU A 89 -2.75 30.06 -4.09
N ASP A 90 -2.50 30.07 -5.40
CA ASP A 90 -1.73 31.13 -6.06
C ASP A 90 -2.52 32.46 -6.13
N LEU A 91 -3.86 32.41 -6.22
CA LEU A 91 -4.74 33.59 -6.27
C LEU A 91 -4.90 34.33 -4.93
N LYS A 92 -4.55 33.71 -3.79
CA LYS A 92 -4.66 34.35 -2.46
C LYS A 92 -3.39 35.09 -2.04
N SER A 93 -2.25 34.87 -2.70
CA SER A 93 -0.99 35.53 -2.36
C SER A 93 -0.82 36.94 -2.96
N GLU A 94 -1.57 37.27 -4.03
CA GLU A 94 -1.51 38.59 -4.68
C GLU A 94 -2.51 39.63 -4.14
N ALA A 95 -3.44 39.25 -3.25
CA ALA A 95 -4.50 40.16 -2.76
C ALA A 95 -4.19 40.89 -1.43
N VAL A 96 -3.01 40.71 -0.83
CA VAL A 96 -2.61 41.36 0.45
C VAL A 96 -1.36 42.23 0.27
N GLY A 97 -1.29 42.95 -0.83
CA GLY A 97 -0.16 43.82 -1.14
C GLY A 97 -0.55 45.01 -2.01
N SER A 98 -1.38 45.91 -1.49
CA SER A 98 -1.53 47.29 -1.99
C SER A 98 -1.93 48.21 -0.86
#